data_AF-A0A9X3BJV6-F1
#
_entry.id   AF-A0A9X3BJV6-F1
#
_cell.length_a   1.000
_cell.length_b   1.000
_cell.length_c   1.000
_cell.angle_alpha   90.00
_cell.angle_beta   90.00
_cell.angle_gamma   90.00
#
_symmetry.space_group_name_H-M   'P 1'
#
loop_
_entity.id
_entity.type
_entity.pdbx_description
1 polymer ?
#
loop_
_entity_poly.entity_id
_entity_poly.type
_entity_poly.pdbx_seq_one_letter_code
_entity_poly.pdbx_strand_id
1 'polypeptide(L)'
;MSAPAIPQTAPTRDAFAERLLKGSVKKSFAPVVDIDWDAPLDPDKFFLPPKTVSLYGTPLWDSMTREQQIELSRQELANTLSAGIWFENILNQALLRKMMHQDPTARATHYELTELGDETRHMVMFGKAIDRIGAKPVRPRRYQRVIINALPFAFQGSLLWVAALVGEEIFDSLQRQMMDDPELQPLVQRLMRIHVTEEARHIQFARDGLRKRAPHMGRLSRLWVANIHGAGGLFFRHLFTNRVQYARVGLDAREARRIARSSPHRREVQVLGFAPLAAFLTEVGLMGPIARRVWTRSGFL
;
A
#
# COMPACT_ATOMS: atom_id res chain seq x y z
N MET A 1 -50.59 -12.77 0.77
CA MET A 1 -49.77 -12.55 1.99
C MET A 1 -48.32 -12.77 1.61
N SER A 2 -47.56 -11.69 1.40
CA SER A 2 -46.12 -11.80 1.11
C SER A 2 -45.39 -12.10 2.41
N ALA A 3 -44.63 -13.19 2.43
CA ALA A 3 -43.78 -13.54 3.57
C ALA A 3 -42.78 -12.39 3.84
N PRO A 4 -42.55 -12.01 5.11
CA PRO A 4 -41.56 -11.00 5.42
C PRO A 4 -40.18 -11.54 5.08
N ALA A 5 -39.41 -10.78 4.29
CA ALA A 5 -38.02 -11.10 4.03
C ALA A 5 -37.25 -11.10 5.35
N ILE A 6 -36.67 -12.25 5.70
CA ILE A 6 -35.77 -12.37 6.85
C ILE A 6 -34.59 -11.41 6.60
N PRO A 7 -34.29 -10.46 7.50
CA PRO A 7 -33.12 -9.63 7.35
C PRO A 7 -31.89 -10.55 7.36
N GLN A 8 -31.15 -10.61 6.26
CA GLN A 8 -29.87 -11.32 6.22
C GLN A 8 -28.98 -10.71 7.30
N THR A 9 -28.79 -11.43 8.40
CA THR A 9 -27.86 -11.04 9.45
C THR A 9 -26.47 -10.96 8.83
N ALA A 10 -25.80 -9.82 9.03
CA ALA A 10 -24.45 -9.63 8.53
C ALA A 10 -23.54 -10.77 9.05
N PRO A 11 -22.68 -11.36 8.21
CA PRO A 11 -21.88 -12.52 8.60
C PRO A 11 -20.98 -12.21 9.81
N THR A 12 -20.87 -13.17 10.71
CA THR A 12 -19.97 -13.10 11.88
C THR A 12 -18.51 -12.95 11.42
N ARG A 13 -17.63 -12.46 12.30
CA ARG A 13 -16.20 -12.32 11.98
C ARG A 13 -15.56 -13.66 11.59
N ASP A 14 -15.93 -14.75 12.25
CA ASP A 14 -15.41 -16.07 11.93
C ASP A 14 -15.93 -16.61 10.60
N ALA A 15 -17.22 -16.43 10.28
CA ALA A 15 -17.76 -16.82 8.98
C ALA A 15 -17.08 -16.05 7.83
N PHE A 16 -16.81 -14.76 8.04
CA PHE A 16 -16.07 -13.94 7.08
C PHE A 16 -14.62 -14.40 6.92
N ALA A 17 -13.92 -14.66 8.04
CA ALA A 17 -12.55 -15.17 8.03
C ALA A 17 -12.45 -16.55 7.35
N GLU A 18 -13.40 -17.45 7.59
CA GLU A 18 -13.44 -18.77 6.95
C GLU A 18 -13.57 -18.66 5.43
N ARG A 19 -14.40 -17.73 4.94
CA ARG A 19 -14.53 -17.47 3.50
C ARG A 19 -13.21 -17.00 2.90
N LEU A 20 -12.50 -16.10 3.58
CA LEU A 20 -11.21 -15.61 3.10
C LEU A 20 -10.13 -16.70 3.15
N LEU A 21 -10.09 -17.53 4.19
CA LEU A 21 -9.20 -18.70 4.27
C LEU A 21 -9.39 -19.66 3.09
N LYS A 22 -10.65 -19.97 2.74
CA LYS A 22 -10.97 -20.77 1.55
C LYS A 22 -10.47 -20.09 0.25
N GLY A 23 -10.48 -18.76 0.21
CA GLY A 23 -9.93 -17.97 -0.88
C GLY A 23 -8.40 -18.05 -0.98
N SER A 24 -7.69 -17.97 0.15
CA SER A 24 -6.22 -18.03 0.21
C SER A 24 -5.69 -19.36 -0.31
N VAL A 25 -6.34 -20.50 -0.01
CA VAL A 25 -5.93 -21.81 -0.56
C VAL A 25 -5.87 -21.82 -2.09
N LYS A 26 -6.71 -21.04 -2.77
CA LYS A 26 -6.77 -20.99 -4.24
C LYS A 26 -5.93 -19.89 -4.86
N LYS A 27 -5.51 -18.90 -4.07
CA LYS A 27 -4.94 -17.63 -4.56
C LYS A 27 -3.82 -17.08 -3.66
N SER A 28 -3.11 -17.97 -2.97
CA SER A 28 -1.81 -17.68 -2.36
C SER A 28 -0.74 -18.13 -3.34
N PHE A 29 0.16 -17.23 -3.69
CA PHE A 29 1.22 -17.47 -4.68
C PHE A 29 2.55 -17.72 -3.97
N ALA A 30 3.40 -18.53 -4.58
CA ALA A 30 4.79 -18.69 -4.21
C ALA A 30 5.64 -17.83 -5.17
N PRO A 31 6.14 -16.65 -4.75
CA PRO A 31 6.82 -15.73 -5.66
C PRO A 31 8.04 -16.32 -6.36
N VAL A 32 8.65 -17.35 -5.79
CA VAL A 32 9.77 -18.08 -6.39
C VAL A 32 9.35 -18.84 -7.65
N VAL A 33 8.11 -19.33 -7.71
CA VAL A 33 7.56 -20.15 -8.80
C VAL A 33 6.67 -19.34 -9.72
N ASP A 34 5.91 -18.39 -9.16
CA ASP A 34 4.85 -17.67 -9.90
C ASP A 34 5.35 -16.51 -10.76
N ILE A 35 6.64 -16.18 -10.68
CA ILE A 35 7.30 -15.16 -11.49
C ILE A 35 8.50 -15.82 -12.17
N ASP A 36 8.56 -15.71 -13.49
CA ASP A 36 9.76 -16.03 -14.25
C ASP A 36 10.79 -14.91 -14.04
N TRP A 37 11.68 -15.14 -13.07
CA TRP A 37 12.74 -14.19 -12.72
C TRP A 37 13.86 -14.15 -13.77
N ASP A 38 13.98 -15.17 -14.61
CA ASP A 38 15.03 -15.29 -15.62
C ASP A 38 14.61 -14.67 -16.96
N ALA A 39 13.31 -14.41 -17.16
CA ALA A 39 12.78 -13.68 -18.31
C ALA A 39 13.55 -12.37 -18.57
N PRO A 40 13.91 -12.05 -19.83
CA PRO A 40 14.64 -10.84 -20.16
C PRO A 40 13.82 -9.58 -19.83
N LEU A 41 14.49 -8.51 -19.41
CA LEU A 41 13.87 -7.20 -19.28
C LEU A 41 13.94 -6.50 -20.64
N ASP A 42 12.85 -5.85 -21.02
CA ASP A 42 12.78 -5.07 -22.24
C ASP A 42 13.40 -3.68 -22.00
N PRO A 43 14.49 -3.30 -22.69
CA PRO A 43 15.17 -2.03 -22.43
C PRO A 43 14.31 -0.79 -22.70
N ASP A 44 13.28 -0.90 -23.53
CA ASP A 44 12.44 0.22 -23.96
C ASP A 44 11.16 0.39 -23.13
N LYS A 45 10.91 -0.54 -22.19
CA LYS A 45 9.75 -0.56 -21.30
C LYS A 45 10.03 0.04 -19.93
N PHE A 46 9.00 0.69 -19.40
CA PHE A 46 9.02 1.30 -18.08
C PHE A 46 8.80 0.28 -16.96
N PHE A 47 9.28 0.64 -15.78
CA PHE A 47 9.04 -0.10 -14.53
C PHE A 47 7.83 0.42 -13.75
N LEU A 48 7.32 1.59 -14.12
CA LEU A 48 6.01 2.11 -13.73
C LEU A 48 5.42 2.82 -14.97
N PRO A 49 4.13 2.62 -15.29
CA PRO A 49 3.47 3.36 -16.37
C PRO A 49 3.80 4.85 -16.38
N PRO A 50 4.12 5.44 -17.55
CA PRO A 50 4.54 6.83 -17.66
C PRO A 50 3.63 7.80 -16.91
N LYS A 51 2.32 7.64 -17.09
CA LYS A 51 1.26 8.44 -16.45
C LYS A 51 1.29 8.42 -14.92
N THR A 52 2.07 7.57 -14.28
CA THR A 52 2.16 7.50 -12.81
C THR A 52 3.50 7.96 -12.27
N VAL A 53 4.51 8.14 -13.14
CA VAL A 53 5.84 8.62 -12.76
C VAL A 53 5.73 10.07 -12.27
N SER A 54 6.45 10.41 -11.21
CA SER A 54 6.19 11.65 -10.46
C SER A 54 6.40 12.96 -11.25
N LEU A 55 7.19 12.92 -12.33
CA LEU A 55 7.45 14.07 -13.20
C LEU A 55 6.57 14.11 -14.46
N TYR A 56 5.78 13.07 -14.73
CA TYR A 56 4.97 13.00 -15.96
C TYR A 56 4.06 14.23 -16.11
N GLY A 57 3.97 14.73 -17.35
CA GLY A 57 3.18 15.92 -17.69
C GLY A 57 3.77 17.24 -17.18
N THR A 58 5.07 17.28 -16.88
CA THR A 58 5.78 18.51 -16.48
C THR A 58 6.83 18.89 -17.52
N PRO A 59 7.22 20.17 -17.61
CA PRO A 59 8.27 20.59 -18.54
C PRO A 59 9.62 19.87 -18.34
N LEU A 60 9.91 19.43 -17.10
CA LEU A 60 11.12 18.65 -16.82
C LEU A 60 11.04 17.23 -17.40
N TRP A 61 9.85 16.62 -17.43
CA TRP A 61 9.66 15.32 -18.07
C TRP A 61 9.81 15.40 -19.59
N ASP A 62 9.26 16.45 -20.19
CA ASP A 62 9.33 16.67 -21.63
C ASP A 62 10.77 16.95 -22.11
N SER A 63 11.65 17.45 -21.23
CA SER A 63 13.07 17.65 -21.52
C SER A 63 13.97 16.44 -21.20
N MET A 64 13.45 15.42 -20.52
CA MET A 64 14.20 14.20 -20.23
C MET A 64 14.32 13.33 -21.47
N THR A 65 15.47 12.66 -21.62
CA THR A 65 15.60 11.60 -22.63
C THR A 65 14.72 10.40 -22.28
N ARG A 66 14.42 9.55 -23.26
CA ARG A 66 13.63 8.32 -23.01
C ARG A 66 14.28 7.43 -21.97
N GLU A 67 15.61 7.31 -22.00
CA GLU A 67 16.38 6.54 -21.03
C GLU A 67 16.25 7.10 -19.62
N GLN A 68 16.27 8.43 -19.46
CA GLN A 68 16.05 9.08 -18.16
C GLN A 68 14.62 8.86 -17.65
N GLN A 69 13.62 8.86 -18.54
CA GLN A 69 12.22 8.58 -18.18
C GLN A 69 12.06 7.14 -17.68
N ILE A 70 12.64 6.17 -18.40
CA ILE A 70 12.64 4.75 -18.00
C ILE A 70 13.40 4.57 -16.67
N GLU A 71 14.59 5.16 -16.55
CA GLU A 71 15.40 5.10 -15.34
C GLU A 71 14.68 5.71 -14.13
N LEU A 72 13.96 6.83 -14.31
CA LEU A 72 13.17 7.42 -13.23
C LEU A 72 12.06 6.47 -12.76
N SER A 73 11.35 5.82 -13.69
CA SER A 73 10.34 4.82 -13.34
C SER A 73 10.93 3.65 -12.56
N ARG A 74 12.15 3.22 -12.91
CA ARG A 74 12.89 2.15 -12.21
C ARG A 74 13.27 2.55 -10.79
N GLN A 75 13.74 3.78 -10.60
CA GLN A 75 14.10 4.30 -9.28
C GLN A 75 12.87 4.52 -8.39
N GLU A 76 11.76 4.99 -8.96
CA GLU A 76 10.49 5.16 -8.24
C GLU A 76 9.88 3.82 -7.84
N LEU A 77 9.93 2.80 -8.71
CA LEU A 77 9.55 1.44 -8.35
C LEU A 77 10.42 0.92 -7.20
N ALA A 78 11.75 1.01 -7.33
CA ALA A 78 12.67 0.53 -6.30
C ALA A 78 12.45 1.20 -4.94
N ASN A 79 12.19 2.51 -4.92
CA ASN A 79 11.86 3.25 -3.71
C ASN A 79 10.52 2.77 -3.10
N THR A 80 9.51 2.53 -3.92
CA THR A 80 8.20 2.04 -3.49
C THR A 80 8.28 0.63 -2.92
N LEU A 81 8.91 -0.31 -3.65
CA LEU A 81 9.12 -1.69 -3.19
C LEU A 81 9.96 -1.72 -1.90
N SER A 82 10.99 -0.88 -1.80
CA SER A 82 11.79 -0.78 -0.57
C SER A 82 10.94 -0.35 0.63
N ALA A 83 10.02 0.59 0.44
CA ALA A 83 9.10 1.02 1.49
C ALA A 83 8.07 -0.05 1.84
N GLY A 84 7.55 -0.78 0.84
CA GLY A 84 6.66 -1.93 1.02
C GLY A 84 7.27 -3.00 1.92
N ILE A 85 8.54 -3.38 1.70
CA ILE A 85 9.25 -4.34 2.56
C ILE A 85 9.22 -3.91 4.04
N TRP A 86 9.45 -2.63 4.33
CA TRP A 86 9.42 -2.13 5.71
C TRP A 86 8.00 -2.08 6.27
N PHE A 87 7.02 -1.74 5.44
CA PHE A 87 5.62 -1.70 5.82
C PHE A 87 5.11 -3.10 6.20
N GLU A 88 5.32 -4.11 5.35
CA GLU A 88 4.96 -5.50 5.65
C GLU A 88 5.63 -6.01 6.92
N ASN A 89 6.90 -5.67 7.12
CA ASN A 89 7.60 -6.02 8.35
C ASN A 89 7.00 -5.36 9.61
N ILE A 90 6.47 -4.13 9.51
CA ILE A 90 5.78 -3.46 10.62
C ILE A 90 4.44 -4.14 10.91
N LEU A 91 3.67 -4.47 9.86
CA LEU A 91 2.40 -5.19 9.99
C LEU A 91 2.60 -6.57 10.61
N ASN A 92 3.59 -7.34 10.13
CA ASN A 92 3.93 -8.65 10.67
C ASN A 92 4.24 -8.59 12.16
N GLN A 93 5.05 -7.63 12.60
CA GLN A 93 5.34 -7.43 14.03
C GLN A 93 4.07 -7.08 14.83
N ALA A 94 3.20 -6.24 14.30
CA ALA A 94 1.97 -5.84 14.98
C ALA A 94 0.97 -7.02 15.07
N LEU A 95 0.82 -7.81 14.01
CA LEU A 95 -0.01 -9.02 13.98
C LEU A 95 0.51 -10.09 14.95
N LEU A 96 1.82 -10.37 14.96
CA LEU A 96 2.44 -11.31 15.89
C LEU A 96 2.23 -10.90 17.36
N ARG A 97 2.34 -9.60 17.67
CA ARG A 97 2.03 -9.09 19.01
C ARG A 97 0.56 -9.26 19.37
N LYS A 98 -0.34 -8.97 18.43
CA LYS A 98 -1.79 -9.07 18.63
C LYS A 98 -2.23 -10.52 18.90
N MET A 99 -1.63 -11.48 18.20
CA MET A 99 -1.89 -12.92 18.35
C MET A 99 -1.71 -13.40 19.80
N MET A 100 -0.78 -12.82 20.57
CA MET A 100 -0.56 -13.18 21.98
C MET A 100 -1.78 -12.96 22.89
N HIS A 101 -2.78 -12.22 22.41
CA HIS A 101 -4.00 -11.88 23.14
C HIS A 101 -5.26 -12.45 22.47
N GLN A 102 -5.12 -13.38 21.53
CA GLN A 102 -6.23 -13.96 20.76
C GLN A 102 -6.31 -15.47 20.99
N ASP A 103 -7.51 -16.02 20.80
CA ASP A 103 -7.72 -17.46 20.77
C ASP A 103 -7.03 -18.03 19.52
N PRO A 104 -6.03 -18.93 19.68
CA PRO A 104 -5.31 -19.51 18.55
C PRO A 104 -6.18 -20.43 17.69
N THR A 105 -7.34 -20.88 18.18
CA THR A 105 -8.26 -21.76 17.45
C THR A 105 -9.28 -21.00 16.59
N ALA A 106 -9.42 -19.70 16.80
CA ALA A 106 -10.38 -18.85 16.10
C ALA A 106 -10.01 -18.68 14.62
N ARG A 107 -11.03 -18.63 13.75
CA ARG A 107 -10.84 -18.49 12.30
C ARG A 107 -10.21 -17.15 11.93
N ALA A 108 -10.56 -16.09 12.66
CA ALA A 108 -9.91 -14.80 12.51
C ALA A 108 -8.40 -14.87 12.78
N THR A 109 -7.96 -15.61 13.80
CA THR A 109 -6.53 -15.79 14.12
C THR A 109 -5.81 -16.59 13.05
N HIS A 110 -6.42 -17.69 12.56
CA HIS A 110 -5.86 -18.44 11.43
C HIS A 110 -5.73 -17.61 10.15
N TYR A 111 -6.69 -16.72 9.89
CA TYR A 111 -6.61 -15.82 8.75
C TYR A 111 -5.49 -14.79 8.91
N GLU A 112 -5.32 -14.21 10.10
CA GLU A 112 -4.22 -13.28 10.39
C GLU A 112 -2.83 -13.94 10.23
N LEU A 113 -2.71 -15.23 10.56
CA LEU A 113 -1.51 -16.01 10.31
C LEU A 113 -1.30 -16.32 8.82
N THR A 114 -2.38 -16.47 8.06
CA THR A 114 -2.31 -16.59 6.60
C THR A 114 -1.80 -15.29 5.97
N GLU A 115 -2.35 -14.15 6.41
CA GLU A 115 -1.93 -12.80 6.01
C GLU A 115 -0.44 -12.59 6.32
N LEU A 116 0.01 -12.92 7.53
CA LEU A 116 1.44 -12.92 7.90
C LEU A 116 2.30 -13.73 6.90
N GLY A 117 1.81 -14.90 6.49
CA GLY A 117 2.48 -15.75 5.51
C GLY A 117 2.56 -15.11 4.12
N ASP A 118 1.45 -14.54 3.64
CA ASP A 118 1.37 -13.81 2.37
C ASP A 118 2.37 -12.61 2.41
N GLU A 119 2.42 -11.85 3.50
CA GLU A 119 3.33 -10.70 3.62
C GLU A 119 4.81 -11.05 3.62
N THR A 120 5.20 -12.16 4.26
CA THR A 120 6.60 -12.62 4.17
C THR A 120 6.99 -12.97 2.73
N ARG A 121 6.05 -13.51 1.94
CA ARG A 121 6.27 -13.79 0.51
C ARG A 121 6.33 -12.50 -0.30
N HIS A 122 5.47 -11.51 -0.03
CA HIS A 122 5.55 -10.19 -0.64
C HIS A 122 6.92 -9.53 -0.42
N MET A 123 7.44 -9.57 0.82
CA MET A 123 8.77 -9.04 1.13
C MET A 123 9.88 -9.71 0.31
N VAL A 124 9.84 -11.04 0.16
CA VAL A 124 10.79 -11.78 -0.70
C VAL A 124 10.63 -11.35 -2.16
N MET A 125 9.39 -11.27 -2.65
CA MET A 125 9.07 -10.85 -4.02
C MET A 125 9.60 -9.46 -4.32
N PHE A 126 9.39 -8.50 -3.43
CA PHE A 126 9.89 -7.13 -3.57
C PHE A 126 11.42 -7.07 -3.56
N GLY A 127 12.06 -7.85 -2.68
CA GLY A 127 13.51 -7.98 -2.64
C GLY A 127 14.09 -8.52 -3.96
N LYS A 128 13.53 -9.62 -4.47
CA LYS A 128 13.92 -10.20 -5.76
C LYS A 128 13.68 -9.23 -6.92
N ALA A 129 12.59 -8.48 -6.92
CA ALA A 129 12.34 -7.48 -7.95
C ALA A 129 13.35 -6.34 -7.95
N ILE A 130 13.70 -5.79 -6.78
CA ILE A 130 14.72 -4.75 -6.67
C ILE A 130 16.07 -5.24 -7.21
N ASP A 131 16.46 -6.47 -6.86
CA ASP A 131 17.68 -7.11 -7.35
C ASP A 131 17.63 -7.32 -8.87
N ARG A 132 16.53 -7.89 -9.38
CA ARG A 132 16.34 -8.23 -10.79
C ARG A 132 16.38 -7.01 -11.72
N ILE A 133 15.86 -5.87 -11.27
CA ILE A 133 15.91 -4.61 -12.03
C ILE A 133 17.24 -3.86 -11.83
N GLY A 134 18.21 -4.44 -11.12
CA GLY A 134 19.52 -3.85 -10.87
C GLY A 134 19.47 -2.55 -10.06
N ALA A 135 18.47 -2.37 -9.19
CA ALA A 135 18.30 -1.14 -8.43
C ALA A 135 18.91 -1.26 -7.02
N LYS A 136 19.45 -0.15 -6.51
CA LYS A 136 19.90 -0.10 -5.12
C LYS A 136 18.69 0.16 -4.21
N PRO A 137 18.37 -0.70 -3.23
CA PRO A 137 17.23 -0.46 -2.34
C PRO A 137 17.38 0.85 -1.57
N VAL A 138 16.26 1.50 -1.28
CA VAL A 138 16.23 2.73 -0.49
C VAL A 138 16.12 2.35 0.98
N ARG A 139 17.12 2.76 1.77
CA ARG A 139 17.20 2.42 3.19
C ARG A 139 16.82 3.61 4.07
N PRO A 140 16.01 3.41 5.13
CA PRO A 140 15.74 4.45 6.11
C PRO A 140 17.01 4.87 6.85
N ARG A 141 17.11 6.16 7.15
CA ARG A 141 18.14 6.75 8.01
C ARG A 141 18.02 6.23 9.44
N ARG A 142 19.09 6.37 10.24
CA ARG A 142 19.14 5.86 11.63
C ARG A 142 17.92 6.30 12.46
N TYR A 143 17.56 7.59 12.45
CA TYR A 143 16.40 8.09 13.19
C TYR A 143 15.06 7.54 12.66
N GLN A 144 14.93 7.35 11.34
CA GLN A 144 13.74 6.75 10.74
C GLN A 144 13.58 5.29 11.17
N ARG A 145 14.70 4.55 11.28
CA ARG A 145 14.67 3.17 11.81
C ARG A 145 14.17 3.12 13.24
N VAL A 146 14.56 4.06 14.10
CA VAL A 146 14.05 4.13 15.47
C VAL A 146 12.53 4.31 15.47
N ILE A 147 12.02 5.24 14.66
CA ILE A 147 10.57 5.46 14.52
C ILE A 147 9.88 4.20 13.99
N ILE A 148 10.40 3.59 12.92
CA ILE A 148 9.84 2.39 12.29
C ILE A 148 9.75 1.23 13.30
N ASN A 149 10.78 1.01 14.11
CA ASN A 149 10.77 -0.05 15.14
C ASN A 149 9.81 0.25 16.30
N ALA A 150 9.43 1.50 16.51
CA ALA A 150 8.45 1.88 17.54
C ALA A 150 7.00 1.74 17.07
N LEU A 151 6.73 1.79 15.76
CA LEU A 151 5.36 1.76 15.21
C LEU A 151 4.55 0.51 15.59
N PRO A 152 5.09 -0.72 15.58
CA PRO A 152 4.32 -1.92 15.96
C PRO A 152 3.72 -1.85 17.37
N PHE A 153 4.35 -1.11 18.29
CA PHE A 153 3.83 -0.91 19.65
C PHE A 153 2.61 0.01 19.67
N ALA A 154 2.52 0.97 18.74
CA ALA A 154 1.37 1.85 18.60
C ALA A 154 0.23 1.21 17.79
N PHE A 155 0.56 0.35 16.82
CA PHE A 155 -0.40 -0.29 15.92
C PHE A 155 -1.16 -1.42 16.60
N GLN A 156 -2.12 -1.05 17.44
CA GLN A 156 -2.96 -1.96 18.21
C GLN A 156 -4.44 -1.69 17.95
N GLY A 157 -5.30 -2.69 18.14
CA GLY A 157 -6.76 -2.54 18.03
C GLY A 157 -7.21 -1.98 16.66
N SER A 158 -8.04 -0.95 16.67
CA SER A 158 -8.52 -0.29 15.44
C SER A 158 -7.42 0.49 14.71
N LEU A 159 -6.37 0.97 15.40
CA LEU A 159 -5.29 1.68 14.73
C LEU A 159 -4.49 0.74 13.82
N LEU A 160 -4.28 -0.52 14.23
CA LEU A 160 -3.64 -1.51 13.36
C LEU A 160 -4.34 -1.61 12.01
N TRP A 161 -5.66 -1.78 12.00
CA TRP A 161 -6.43 -1.91 10.76
C TRP A 161 -6.48 -0.63 9.94
N VAL A 162 -6.54 0.55 10.58
CA VAL A 162 -6.44 1.82 9.85
C VAL A 162 -5.05 1.99 9.24
N ALA A 163 -3.99 1.62 9.96
CA ALA A 163 -2.62 1.68 9.46
C ALA A 163 -2.38 0.70 8.30
N ALA A 164 -2.89 -0.53 8.41
CA ALA A 164 -2.92 -1.53 7.35
C ALA A 164 -3.57 -0.97 6.09
N LEU A 165 -4.82 -0.49 6.18
CA LEU A 165 -5.54 0.09 5.05
C LEU A 165 -4.85 1.32 4.44
N VAL A 166 -4.24 2.18 5.26
CA VAL A 166 -3.49 3.34 4.77
C VAL A 166 -2.29 2.94 3.93
N GLY A 167 -1.61 1.84 4.29
CA GLY A 167 -0.54 1.31 3.46
C GLY A 167 -1.06 0.56 2.24
N GLU A 168 -1.84 -0.49 2.47
CA GLU A 168 -2.26 -1.47 1.47
C GLU A 168 -3.18 -0.85 0.41
N GLU A 169 -4.21 -0.11 0.81
CA GLU A 169 -5.29 0.28 -0.11
C GLU A 169 -4.86 1.37 -1.10
N ILE A 170 -3.96 2.27 -0.69
CA ILE A 170 -3.39 3.28 -1.58
C ILE A 170 -2.52 2.59 -2.65
N PHE A 171 -1.70 1.61 -2.26
CA PHE A 171 -0.87 0.87 -3.20
C PHE A 171 -1.72 -0.02 -4.12
N ASP A 172 -2.69 -0.75 -3.58
CA ASP A 172 -3.62 -1.59 -4.34
C ASP A 172 -4.35 -0.78 -5.42
N SER A 173 -4.90 0.38 -5.05
CA SER A 173 -5.58 1.28 -5.98
C SER A 173 -4.67 1.78 -7.11
N LEU A 174 -3.43 2.16 -6.80
CA LEU A 174 -2.46 2.57 -7.81
C LEU A 174 -2.07 1.39 -8.71
N GLN A 175 -1.75 0.21 -8.15
CA GLN A 175 -1.36 -0.97 -8.93
C GLN A 175 -2.47 -1.42 -9.89
N ARG A 176 -3.75 -1.39 -9.46
CA ARG A 176 -4.90 -1.72 -10.33
C ARG A 176 -5.03 -0.79 -11.53
N GLN A 177 -4.66 0.47 -11.40
CA GLN A 177 -4.71 1.46 -12.50
C GLN A 177 -3.54 1.30 -13.50
N MET A 178 -2.55 0.48 -13.15
CA MET A 178 -1.24 0.41 -13.79
C MET A 178 -0.93 -0.96 -14.42
N MET A 179 -1.53 -2.03 -13.91
CA MET A 179 -1.09 -3.40 -14.21
C MET A 179 -1.32 -3.88 -15.65
N ASP A 180 -2.25 -3.27 -16.37
CA ASP A 180 -2.58 -3.64 -17.75
C ASP A 180 -2.00 -2.64 -18.78
N ASP A 181 -1.05 -1.80 -18.37
CA ASP A 181 -0.39 -0.84 -19.25
C ASP A 181 0.62 -1.54 -20.19
N PRO A 182 0.53 -1.35 -21.51
CA PRO A 182 1.39 -2.03 -22.48
C PRO A 182 2.87 -1.63 -22.37
N GLU A 183 3.16 -0.43 -21.84
CA GLU A 183 4.51 0.11 -21.67
C GLU A 183 5.23 -0.47 -20.43
N LEU A 184 4.52 -1.21 -19.58
CA LEU A 184 5.05 -1.76 -18.33
C LEU A 184 5.80 -3.08 -18.58
N GLN A 185 6.94 -3.27 -17.92
CA GLN A 185 7.68 -4.53 -17.90
C GLN A 185 6.76 -5.71 -17.52
N PRO A 186 6.73 -6.81 -18.29
CA PRO A 186 5.90 -7.99 -17.97
C PRO A 186 6.17 -8.55 -16.57
N LEU A 187 7.43 -8.55 -16.13
CA LEU A 187 7.81 -8.96 -14.77
C LEU A 187 7.12 -8.11 -13.70
N VAL A 188 7.06 -6.79 -13.90
CA VAL A 188 6.40 -5.87 -12.97
C VAL A 188 4.88 -6.04 -13.02
N GLN A 189 4.29 -6.24 -14.20
CA GLN A 189 2.86 -6.56 -14.32
C GLN A 189 2.50 -7.82 -13.53
N ARG A 190 3.29 -8.89 -13.66
CA ARG A 190 3.06 -10.15 -12.94
C ARG A 190 3.19 -9.96 -11.43
N LEU A 191 4.23 -9.25 -10.97
CA LEU A 191 4.41 -8.91 -9.55
C LEU A 191 3.21 -8.14 -9.00
N MET A 192 2.76 -7.10 -9.70
CA MET A 192 1.59 -6.31 -9.29
C MET A 192 0.32 -7.18 -9.23
N ARG A 193 0.14 -8.07 -10.21
CA ARG A 193 -1.04 -8.95 -10.27
C ARG A 193 -1.11 -9.94 -9.12
N ILE A 194 0.03 -10.51 -8.73
CA ILE A 194 0.13 -11.37 -7.55
C ILE A 194 -0.25 -10.57 -6.30
N HIS A 195 0.47 -9.47 -6.05
CA HIS A 195 0.27 -8.62 -4.86
C HIS A 195 -1.19 -8.16 -4.72
N VAL A 196 -1.75 -7.53 -5.75
CA VAL A 196 -3.13 -7.02 -5.78
C VAL A 196 -4.19 -8.12 -5.56
N THR A 197 -3.90 -9.36 -5.95
CA THR A 197 -4.81 -10.50 -5.75
C THR A 197 -4.83 -10.96 -4.29
N GLU A 198 -3.68 -10.88 -3.61
CA GLU A 198 -3.51 -11.22 -2.21
C GLU A 198 -4.04 -10.09 -1.31
N GLU A 199 -3.61 -8.85 -1.55
CA GLU A 199 -4.01 -7.64 -0.82
C GLU A 199 -5.52 -7.36 -0.85
N ALA A 200 -6.21 -7.74 -1.94
CA ALA A 200 -7.66 -7.63 -2.01
C ALA A 200 -8.38 -8.30 -0.82
N ARG A 201 -7.78 -9.38 -0.27
CA ARG A 201 -8.32 -10.10 0.87
C ARG A 201 -7.94 -9.43 2.19
N HIS A 202 -6.71 -8.95 2.34
CA HIS A 202 -6.23 -8.23 3.52
C HIS A 202 -7.05 -6.96 3.75
N ILE A 203 -7.24 -6.16 2.69
CA ILE A 203 -8.10 -4.96 2.69
C ILE A 203 -9.54 -5.32 3.11
N GLN A 204 -10.11 -6.39 2.57
CA GLN A 204 -11.46 -6.85 2.95
C GLN A 204 -11.54 -7.24 4.44
N PHE A 205 -10.53 -7.92 4.95
CA PHE A 205 -10.44 -8.32 6.35
C PHE A 205 -10.28 -7.13 7.29
N ALA A 206 -9.44 -6.15 6.95
CA ALA A 206 -9.27 -4.93 7.72
C ALA A 206 -10.54 -4.06 7.71
N ARG A 207 -11.21 -3.91 6.55
CA ARG A 207 -12.48 -3.18 6.42
C ARG A 207 -13.60 -3.80 7.25
N ASP A 208 -13.79 -5.12 7.20
CA ASP A 208 -14.77 -5.81 8.07
C ASP A 208 -14.45 -5.61 9.56
N GLY A 209 -13.16 -5.67 9.91
CA GLY A 209 -12.69 -5.42 11.27
C GLY A 209 -13.01 -4.02 11.79
N LEU A 210 -12.89 -3.00 10.95
CA LEU A 210 -13.22 -1.61 11.30
C LEU A 210 -14.73 -1.35 11.31
N ARG A 211 -15.50 -1.87 10.35
CA ARG A 211 -16.97 -1.73 10.34
C ARG A 211 -17.60 -2.26 11.63
N LYS A 212 -17.11 -3.40 12.13
CA LYS A 212 -17.60 -4.00 13.37
C LYS A 212 -17.14 -3.25 14.63
N ARG A 213 -15.94 -2.65 14.63
CA ARG A 213 -15.38 -1.98 15.81
C ARG A 213 -15.77 -0.51 15.93
N ALA A 214 -15.80 0.23 14.83
CA ALA A 214 -15.99 1.68 14.82
C ALA A 214 -17.25 2.15 15.58
N PRO A 215 -18.42 1.47 15.49
CA PRO A 215 -19.62 1.86 16.23
C PRO A 215 -19.49 1.76 17.76
N HIS A 216 -18.59 0.90 18.25
CA HIS A 216 -18.41 0.62 19.68
C HIS A 216 -17.19 1.34 20.28
N MET A 217 -16.51 2.20 19.51
CA MET A 217 -15.34 2.93 20.01
C MET A 217 -15.73 4.05 20.97
N GLY A 218 -15.05 4.11 22.12
CA GLY A 218 -15.14 5.26 23.03
C GLY A 218 -14.74 6.57 22.33
N ARG A 219 -15.34 7.69 22.74
CA ARG A 219 -15.21 8.99 22.06
C ARG A 219 -13.77 9.44 21.83
N LEU A 220 -12.91 9.31 22.84
CA LEU A 220 -11.50 9.69 22.75
C LEU A 220 -10.69 8.79 21.81
N SER A 221 -10.90 7.46 21.89
CA SER A 221 -10.27 6.49 21.00
C SER A 221 -10.69 6.74 19.55
N ARG A 222 -11.98 6.98 19.32
CA ARG A 222 -12.51 7.33 17.99
C ARG A 222 -11.89 8.62 17.46
N LEU A 223 -11.84 9.68 18.27
CA LEU A 223 -11.22 10.95 17.87
C LEU A 223 -9.75 10.76 17.50
N TRP A 224 -9.01 9.96 18.27
CA TRP A 224 -7.61 9.69 17.99
C TRP A 224 -7.41 8.89 16.71
N VAL A 225 -8.07 7.73 16.57
CA VAL A 225 -7.98 6.89 15.37
C VAL A 225 -8.43 7.65 14.12
N ALA A 226 -9.48 8.47 14.24
CA ALA A 226 -10.01 9.24 13.12
C ALA A 226 -9.09 10.38 12.64
N ASN A 227 -8.02 10.71 13.37
CA ASN A 227 -7.15 11.84 13.03
C ASN A 227 -5.68 11.45 12.84
N ILE A 228 -5.18 10.49 13.61
CA ILE A 228 -3.75 10.12 13.60
C ILE A 228 -3.28 9.62 12.23
N HIS A 229 -4.16 8.95 11.49
CA HIS A 229 -3.86 8.43 10.15
C HIS A 229 -3.58 9.54 9.12
N GLY A 230 -3.89 10.81 9.42
CA GLY A 230 -3.46 11.96 8.63
C GLY A 230 -1.95 12.03 8.44
N ALA A 231 -1.15 11.51 9.38
CA ALA A 231 0.30 11.41 9.26
C ALA A 231 0.74 10.60 8.02
N GLY A 232 -0.11 9.66 7.56
CA GLY A 232 0.09 8.92 6.32
C GLY A 232 0.28 9.83 5.11
N GLY A 233 -0.46 10.94 5.02
CA GLY A 233 -0.32 11.88 3.91
C GLY A 233 1.06 12.52 3.82
N LEU A 234 1.64 12.87 4.96
CA LEU A 234 3.01 13.40 5.03
C LEU A 234 4.03 12.34 4.62
N PHE A 235 3.82 11.10 5.07
CA PHE A 235 4.65 9.95 4.71
C PHE A 235 4.61 9.67 3.21
N PHE A 236 3.43 9.50 2.61
CA PHE A 236 3.30 9.21 1.18
C PHE A 236 3.78 10.37 0.29
N ARG A 237 3.50 11.62 0.68
CA ARG A 237 4.08 12.79 -0.01
C ARG A 237 5.60 12.80 0.05
N HIS A 238 6.21 12.31 1.13
CA HIS A 238 7.66 12.13 1.19
C HIS A 238 8.12 10.98 0.31
N LEU A 239 7.48 9.81 0.44
CA LEU A 239 7.82 8.58 -0.25
C LEU A 239 7.83 8.77 -1.77
N PHE A 240 6.73 9.29 -2.33
CA PHE A 240 6.58 9.45 -3.77
C PHE A 240 7.42 10.57 -4.38
N THR A 241 8.06 11.40 -3.54
CA THR A 241 8.93 12.49 -4.00
C THR A 241 10.27 12.43 -3.28
N ASN A 242 10.75 11.22 -3.01
CA ASN A 242 12.02 11.02 -2.33
C ASN A 242 13.16 11.51 -3.23
N ARG A 243 14.01 12.39 -2.70
CA ARG A 243 15.10 13.02 -3.46
C ARG A 243 16.06 12.00 -4.07
N VAL A 244 16.19 10.82 -3.46
CA VAL A 244 17.13 9.80 -3.93
C VAL A 244 16.78 9.28 -5.33
N GLN A 245 15.49 9.23 -5.69
CA GLN A 245 15.06 8.70 -6.99
C GLN A 245 15.49 9.63 -8.13
N TYR A 246 15.36 10.94 -7.94
CA TYR A 246 15.79 11.95 -8.91
C TYR A 246 17.32 12.06 -9.00
N ALA A 247 18.00 12.04 -7.86
CA ALA A 247 19.46 12.15 -7.82
C ALA A 247 20.15 11.00 -8.56
N ARG A 248 19.58 9.79 -8.50
CA ARG A 248 20.13 8.60 -9.17
C ARG A 248 19.97 8.63 -10.69
N VAL A 249 18.97 9.35 -11.19
CA VAL A 249 18.75 9.60 -12.63
C VAL A 249 19.70 10.69 -13.16
N GLY A 250 20.38 11.42 -12.26
CA GLY A 250 21.24 12.55 -12.62
C GLY A 250 20.52 13.91 -12.66
N LEU A 251 19.29 13.99 -12.15
CA LEU A 251 18.53 15.24 -12.08
C LEU A 251 18.88 16.05 -10.82
N ASP A 252 18.65 17.36 -10.83
CA ASP A 252 18.64 18.15 -9.59
C ASP A 252 17.49 17.68 -8.70
N ALA A 253 17.85 16.93 -7.66
CA ALA A 253 16.88 16.31 -6.78
C ALA A 253 16.05 17.28 -5.92
N ARG A 254 16.49 18.53 -5.71
CA ARG A 254 15.66 19.53 -5.03
C ARG A 254 14.63 20.07 -6.00
N GLU A 255 15.08 20.40 -7.20
CA GLU A 255 14.23 21.00 -8.22
C GLU A 255 13.19 20.01 -8.76
N ALA A 256 13.62 18.81 -9.14
CA ALA A 256 12.72 17.74 -9.58
C ALA A 256 11.64 17.43 -8.53
N ARG A 257 12.02 17.39 -7.24
CA ARG A 257 11.06 17.20 -6.15
C ARG A 257 10.07 18.35 -6.03
N ARG A 258 10.52 19.59 -6.22
CA ARG A 258 9.65 20.77 -6.18
C ARG A 258 8.63 20.70 -7.31
N ILE A 259 9.09 20.40 -8.52
CA ILE A 259 8.26 20.24 -9.73
C ILE A 259 7.25 19.10 -9.55
N ALA A 260 7.69 17.91 -9.12
CA ALA A 260 6.80 16.77 -8.86
C ALA A 260 5.70 17.09 -7.84
N ARG A 261 6.02 17.90 -6.81
CA ARG A 261 5.06 18.31 -5.77
C ARG A 261 4.07 19.38 -6.22
N SER A 262 4.38 20.12 -7.28
CA SER A 262 3.50 21.13 -7.88
C SER A 262 2.76 20.61 -9.13
N SER A 263 3.06 19.39 -9.60
CA SER A 263 2.42 18.80 -10.78
C SER A 263 0.91 18.56 -10.54
N PRO A 264 0.03 19.17 -11.36
CA PRO A 264 -1.41 18.92 -11.30
C PRO A 264 -1.75 17.46 -11.57
N HIS A 265 -1.16 16.89 -12.63
CA HIS A 265 -1.31 15.49 -13.00
C HIS A 265 -0.93 14.56 -11.84
N ARG A 266 0.20 14.84 -11.17
CA ARG A 266 0.64 14.02 -10.04
C ARG A 266 -0.30 14.13 -8.83
N ARG A 267 -0.99 15.27 -8.66
CA ARG A 267 -2.03 15.41 -7.63
C ARG A 267 -3.27 14.58 -7.99
N GLU A 268 -3.70 14.59 -9.24
CA GLU A 268 -4.85 13.78 -9.70
C GLU A 268 -4.61 12.28 -9.46
N VAL A 269 -3.43 11.77 -9.82
CA VAL A 269 -3.05 10.37 -9.56
C VAL A 269 -3.10 10.03 -8.06
N GLN A 270 -2.65 10.94 -7.19
CA GLN A 270 -2.70 10.74 -5.73
C GLN A 270 -4.13 10.75 -5.18
N VAL A 271 -4.97 11.66 -5.66
CA VAL A 271 -6.39 11.73 -5.29
C VAL A 271 -7.12 10.46 -5.73
N LEU A 272 -6.91 10.01 -6.97
CA LEU A 272 -7.49 8.76 -7.48
C LEU A 272 -7.02 7.55 -6.67
N GLY A 273 -5.73 7.48 -6.33
CA GLY A 273 -5.16 6.44 -5.47
C GLY A 273 -5.83 6.36 -4.09
N PHE A 274 -6.08 7.52 -3.46
CA PHE A 274 -6.62 7.60 -2.11
C PHE A 274 -8.15 7.57 -2.02
N ALA A 275 -8.87 7.83 -3.12
CA ALA A 275 -10.32 7.98 -3.12
C ALA A 275 -11.08 6.78 -2.51
N PRO A 276 -10.75 5.51 -2.81
CA PRO A 276 -11.43 4.35 -2.20
C PRO A 276 -11.30 4.32 -0.68
N LEU A 277 -10.11 4.63 -0.16
CA LEU A 277 -9.82 4.63 1.27
C LEU A 277 -10.50 5.81 1.96
N ALA A 278 -10.47 6.99 1.34
CA ALA A 278 -11.14 8.18 1.85
C ALA A 278 -12.65 7.98 1.98
N ALA A 279 -13.27 7.33 0.98
CA ALA A 279 -14.68 6.99 0.98
C ALA A 279 -15.00 6.03 2.14
N PHE A 280 -14.23 4.94 2.29
CA PHE A 280 -14.43 3.97 3.37
C PHE A 280 -14.24 4.59 4.76
N LEU A 281 -13.17 5.35 4.99
CA LEU A 281 -12.94 6.02 6.27
C LEU A 281 -14.05 7.03 6.59
N THR A 282 -14.64 7.67 5.57
CA THR A 282 -15.81 8.55 5.75
C THR A 282 -17.06 7.73 6.12
N GLU A 283 -17.30 6.61 5.43
CA GLU A 283 -18.41 5.66 5.68
C GLU A 283 -18.42 5.20 7.15
N VAL A 284 -17.28 4.76 7.68
CA VAL A 284 -17.18 4.28 9.08
C VAL A 284 -16.99 5.41 10.09
N GLY A 285 -16.98 6.67 9.63
CA GLY A 285 -16.81 7.87 10.46
C GLY A 285 -15.45 7.95 11.16
N LEU A 286 -14.40 7.44 10.51
CA LEU A 286 -13.01 7.54 10.91
C LEU A 286 -12.20 8.52 10.04
N MET A 287 -12.85 9.30 9.17
CA MET A 287 -12.23 10.44 8.49
C MET A 287 -12.47 11.73 9.29
N GLY A 288 -11.61 11.99 10.28
CA GLY A 288 -11.68 13.16 11.14
C GLY A 288 -11.21 14.46 10.46
N PRO A 289 -11.51 15.63 11.05
CA PRO A 289 -11.20 16.93 10.45
C PRO A 289 -9.69 17.21 10.35
N ILE A 290 -8.89 16.74 11.30
CA ILE A 290 -7.43 16.92 11.26
C ILE A 290 -6.84 16.00 10.18
N ALA A 291 -7.24 14.73 10.15
CA ALA A 291 -6.80 13.81 9.10
C ALA A 291 -7.12 14.37 7.71
N ARG A 292 -8.38 14.76 7.47
CA ARG A 292 -8.82 15.37 6.21
C ARG A 292 -7.93 16.55 5.83
N ARG A 293 -7.69 17.49 6.75
CA ARG A 293 -6.83 18.65 6.51
C ARG A 293 -5.40 18.26 6.13
N VAL A 294 -4.81 17.26 6.81
CA VAL A 294 -3.45 16.81 6.51
C VAL A 294 -3.37 16.10 5.15
N TRP A 295 -4.35 15.26 4.81
CA TRP A 295 -4.43 14.61 3.50
C TRP A 295 -4.60 15.63 2.36
N THR A 296 -5.48 16.63 2.52
CA THR A 296 -5.62 17.74 1.55
C THR A 296 -4.32 18.51 1.37
N ARG A 297 -3.65 18.90 2.46
CA ARG A 297 -2.34 19.59 2.39
C ARG A 297 -1.22 18.71 1.81
N SER A 298 -1.41 17.41 1.82
CA SER A 298 -0.47 16.44 1.26
C SER A 298 -0.73 16.14 -0.21
N GLY A 299 -1.86 16.57 -0.78
CA GLY A 299 -2.22 16.40 -2.19
C GLY A 299 -3.05 15.16 -2.50
N PHE A 300 -3.65 14.52 -1.50
CA PHE A 300 -4.47 13.31 -1.67
C PHE A 300 -5.99 13.58 -1.59
N LEU A 301 -6.38 14.84 -1.31
CA LEU A 301 -7.76 15.32 -1.27
C LEU A 301 -7.86 16.72 -1.88
#